data_AF-A0A8I1YCD6-F1
#
_entry.id   AF-A0A8I1YCD6-F1
#
_cell.length_a   1.000
_cell.length_b   1.000
_cell.length_c   1.000
_cell.angle_alpha   90.00
_cell.angle_beta   90.00
_cell.angle_gamma   90.00
#
_symmetry.space_group_name_H-M   'P 1'
#
loop_
_entity.id
_entity.type
_entity.pdbx_description
1 polymer ?
#
loop_
_entity_poly.entity_id
_entity_poly.type
_entity_poly.pdbx_seq_one_letter_code
_entity_poly.pdbx_strand_id
1 'polypeptide(L)'
;MAELTPADVIVGAIEKNKREKIRVTLRSFSDLRQIDIRVFKNVHGVEIGTPQGCTVKPAKLRTLINILEDADVAVRAEGLT
;
A
#
# COMPACT_ATOMS: atom_id res chain seq x y z
N MET A 1 20.14 22.58 10.71
CA MET A 1 19.37 21.61 11.51
C MET A 1 18.67 20.71 10.51
N ALA A 2 19.04 19.44 10.42
CA ALA A 2 18.36 18.51 9.52
C ALA A 2 16.98 18.21 10.12
N GLU A 3 15.90 18.63 9.45
CA GLU A 3 14.55 18.21 9.83
C GLU A 3 14.48 16.69 9.76
N LEU A 4 14.03 16.08 10.87
CA LEU A 4 13.74 14.66 10.93
C LEU A 4 12.69 14.37 9.87
N THR A 5 13.05 13.63 8.82
CA THR A 5 12.07 13.09 7.87
C THR A 5 11.08 12.25 8.68
N PRO A 6 9.75 12.46 8.54
CA PRO A 6 8.79 11.60 9.20
C PRO A 6 9.04 10.17 8.72
N ALA A 7 9.40 9.29 9.65
CA ALA A 7 9.61 7.88 9.36
C ALA A 7 8.37 7.32 8.65
N ASP A 8 8.58 6.45 7.66
CA ASP A 8 7.51 5.75 6.95
C ASP A 8 6.55 5.10 7.96
N VAL A 9 5.26 5.45 7.91
CA VAL A 9 4.24 4.89 8.80
C VAL A 9 3.51 3.76 8.08
N ILE A 10 3.68 2.53 8.56
CA ILE A 10 2.92 1.38 8.07
C ILE A 10 1.47 1.52 8.53
N VAL A 11 0.55 1.59 7.57
CA VAL A 11 -0.90 1.66 7.85
C VAL A 11 -1.47 0.25 8.02
N GLY A 12 -1.04 -0.69 7.18
CA GLY A 12 -1.48 -2.08 7.24
C GLY A 12 -0.88 -2.93 6.13
N ALA A 13 -1.16 -4.24 6.17
CA ALA A 13 -0.77 -5.18 5.13
C ALA A 13 -1.76 -6.34 5.02
N ILE A 14 -1.85 -6.93 3.83
CA ILE A 14 -2.57 -8.17 3.56
C ILE A 14 -1.63 -9.20 2.96
N GLU A 15 -1.75 -10.45 3.40
CA GLU A 15 -1.05 -11.59 2.80
C GLU A 15 -1.59 -11.82 1.38
N LYS A 16 -0.72 -11.78 0.37
CA LYS A 16 -1.08 -12.12 -1.03
C LYS A 16 -0.89 -13.61 -1.28
N ASN A 17 0.17 -14.18 -0.74
CA ASN A 17 0.49 -15.62 -0.74
C ASN A 17 1.58 -15.89 0.32
N LYS A 18 2.00 -17.16 0.47
CA LYS A 18 3.01 -17.60 1.46
C LYS A 18 4.34 -16.82 1.48
N ARG A 19 4.66 -16.06 0.43
CA ARG A 19 5.95 -15.36 0.27
C ARG A 19 5.79 -13.85 0.04
N GLU A 20 4.57 -13.38 -0.19
CA GLU A 20 4.30 -12.01 -0.61
C GLU A 20 3.14 -11.40 0.18
N LYS A 21 3.28 -10.12 0.51
CA LYS A 21 2.20 -9.32 1.07
C LYS A 21 2.09 -7.97 0.38
N ILE A 22 0.89 -7.41 0.34
CA ILE A 22 0.67 -6.03 -0.09
C ILE A 22 0.66 -5.17 1.16
N ARG A 23 1.53 -4.17 1.23
CA ARG A 23 1.62 -3.23 2.35
C ARG A 23 1.23 -1.83 1.91
N VAL A 24 0.46 -1.15 2.75
CA VAL A 24 0.12 0.26 2.61
C VAL A 24 0.93 1.06 3.61
N THR A 25 1.69 2.05 3.12
CA THR A 25 2.59 2.87 3.93
C THR A 25 2.37 4.35 3.62
N LEU A 26 2.27 5.19 4.64
CA LEU A 26 2.39 6.63 4.52
C LEU A 26 3.86 7.00 4.47
N ARG A 27 4.33 7.44 3.30
CA ARG A 27 5.72 7.82 3.06
C ARG A 27 5.86 9.33 2.99
N SER A 28 6.98 9.82 3.52
CA SER A 28 7.42 11.20 3.31
C SER A 28 8.69 11.16 2.49
N PHE A 29 8.63 11.67 1.26
CA PHE A 29 9.81 11.83 0.41
C PHE A 29 10.00 13.31 0.10
N SER A 30 11.00 13.93 0.72
CA SER A 30 11.15 15.40 0.75
C SER A 30 9.84 16.05 1.24
N ASP A 31 9.31 17.03 0.52
CA ASP A 31 8.10 17.77 0.91
C ASP A 31 6.80 17.07 0.47
N LEU A 32 6.91 15.88 -0.13
CA LEU A 32 5.77 15.14 -0.65
C LEU A 32 5.37 14.00 0.28
N ARG A 33 4.14 14.07 0.80
CA ARG A 33 3.48 12.93 1.45
C ARG A 33 2.75 12.08 0.41
N GLN A 34 2.97 10.77 0.45
CA GLN A 34 2.37 9.82 -0.48
C GLN A 34 1.91 8.57 0.26
N ILE A 35 0.88 7.90 -0.27
CA ILE A 35 0.48 6.57 0.15
C ILE A 35 1.14 5.59 -0.82
N ASP A 36 2.09 4.79 -0.35
CA ASP A 36 2.72 3.72 -1.13
C ASP A 36 1.98 2.41 -0.88
N ILE A 37 1.47 1.82 -1.94
CA ILE A 37 0.79 0.51 -1.94
C ILE A 37 1.69 -0.43 -2.74
N ARG A 38 2.37 -1.35 -2.06
CA ARG A 38 3.49 -2.10 -2.66
C ARG A 38 3.54 -3.53 -2.20
N VAL A 39 3.99 -4.41 -3.09
CA VAL A 39 4.27 -5.81 -2.78
C VAL A 39 5.61 -5.90 -2.06
N PHE A 40 5.60 -6.56 -0.91
CA PHE A 40 6.78 -6.95 -0.15
C PHE A 40 6.97 -8.46 -0.24
N LYS A 41 8.22 -8.89 -0.36
CA LYS A 41 8.62 -10.30 -0.34
C LYS A 41 9.38 -10.60 0.95
N ASN A 42 9.14 -11.78 1.52
CA ASN A 42 10.00 -12.30 2.59
C ASN A 42 11.19 -13.04 1.95
N VAL A 43 12.40 -12.54 2.19
CA VAL A 43 13.65 -13.15 1.76
C VAL A 43 14.49 -13.41 3.00
N HIS A 44 14.62 -14.69 3.38
CA HIS A 44 15.37 -15.12 4.57
C HIS A 44 14.95 -14.42 5.87
N GLY A 45 13.65 -14.22 6.08
CA GLY A 45 13.11 -13.57 7.28
C GLY A 45 13.10 -12.03 7.21
N VAL A 46 13.62 -11.44 6.13
CA VAL A 46 13.63 -9.98 5.92
C VAL A 46 12.59 -9.59 4.89
N GLU A 47 11.83 -8.54 5.17
CA GLU A 47 10.80 -8.04 4.27
C GLU A 47 11.36 -6.97 3.34
N ILE A 48 11.35 -7.26 2.05
CA ILE A 48 11.93 -6.40 1.01
C ILE A 48 10.80 -5.89 0.12
N GLY A 49 10.69 -4.56 0.01
CA GLY A 49 9.78 -3.91 -0.92
C GLY A 49 10.21 -4.18 -2.36
N THR A 50 9.29 -4.62 -3.20
CA THR A 50 9.56 -4.89 -4.61
C THR A 50 9.26 -3.67 -5.49
N PRO A 51 9.73 -3.61 -6.74
CA PRO A 51 9.29 -2.59 -7.70
C PRO A 51 7.79 -2.62 -8.00
N GLN A 52 7.09 -3.72 -7.70
CA GLN A 52 5.66 -3.89 -7.94
C GLN A 52 4.84 -3.13 -6.89
N GLY A 53 4.31 -1.98 -7.28
CA GLY A 53 3.49 -1.14 -6.43
C GLY A 53 3.20 0.20 -7.11
N CYS A 54 2.42 1.02 -6.45
CA CYS A 54 2.12 2.37 -6.89
C CYS A 54 2.12 3.34 -5.72
N THR A 55 2.36 4.60 -6.02
CA THR A 55 2.15 5.69 -5.07
C THR A 55 0.90 6.48 -5.43
N VAL A 56 0.16 6.86 -4.40
CA VAL A 56 -1.09 7.59 -4.50
C VAL A 56 -0.94 8.88 -3.71
N LYS A 57 -1.29 10.02 -4.33
CA LYS A 57 -1.32 11.30 -3.64
C LYS A 57 -2.43 11.29 -2.58
N PRO A 58 -2.25 11.88 -1.39
CA PRO A 58 -3.28 11.93 -0.35
C PRO A 58 -4.62 12.46 -0.83
N ALA A 59 -4.62 13.50 -1.68
CA ALA A 59 -5.83 14.08 -2.27
C ALA A 59 -6.64 13.10 -3.15
N LYS A 60 -6.06 11.98 -3.59
CA LYS A 60 -6.72 10.95 -4.41
C LYS A 60 -7.09 9.71 -3.60
N LEU A 61 -6.75 9.63 -2.32
CA LEU A 61 -6.98 8.44 -1.49
C LEU A 61 -8.47 8.11 -1.38
N ARG A 62 -9.33 9.12 -1.16
CA ARG A 62 -10.79 8.92 -1.09
C ARG A 62 -11.35 8.34 -2.39
N THR A 63 -10.90 8.85 -3.54
CA THR A 63 -11.31 8.33 -4.85
C THR A 63 -10.89 6.87 -5.03
N LEU A 64 -9.67 6.49 -4.63
CA LEU A 64 -9.22 5.11 -4.69
C LEU A 64 -10.07 4.19 -3.80
N ILE A 65 -10.41 4.63 -2.57
CA ILE A 65 -11.26 3.86 -1.66
C ILE A 65 -12.61 3.56 -2.32
N ASN A 66 -13.27 4.58 -2.88
CA ASN A 66 -14.56 4.39 -3.54
C ASN A 66 -14.46 3.37 -4.69
N ILE A 67 -13.40 3.44 -5.51
CA ILE A 67 -13.18 2.47 -6.60
C ILE A 67 -12.98 1.04 -6.07
N LEU A 68 -12.28 0.87 -4.94
CA LEU A 68 -12.09 -0.44 -4.32
C LEU A 68 -13.38 -0.99 -3.70
N GLU A 69 -14.23 -0.12 -3.14
CA GLU A 69 -15.56 -0.48 -2.64
C GLU A 69 -16.47 -0.92 -3.80
N ASP A 70 -16.47 -0.20 -4.92
CA ASP A 70 -17.20 -0.60 -6.15
C ASP A 70 -16.69 -1.95 -6.68
N ALA A 71 -15.37 -2.18 -6.62
CA ALA A 71 -14.78 -3.47 -7.00
C ALA A 71 -15.21 -4.61 -6.07
N ASP A 72 -15.33 -4.38 -4.75
CA ASP A 72 -15.87 -5.38 -3.81
C ASP A 72 -17.31 -5.77 -4.17
N VAL A 73 -18.16 -4.80 -4.52
CA VAL A 73 -19.52 -5.08 -4.98
C VAL A 73 -19.52 -5.95 -6.24
N ALA A 74 -18.67 -5.66 -7.22
CA ALA A 74 -18.55 -6.45 -8.44
C ALA A 74 -18.07 -7.89 -8.17
N VAL A 75 -17.04 -8.05 -7.33
CA VAL A 75 -16.49 -9.36 -6.91
C VAL A 75 -17.58 -10.23 -6.27
N ARG A 76 -18.42 -9.65 -5.41
CA ARG A 76 -19.55 -10.36 -4.78
C ARG A 76 -20.63 -10.74 -5.78
N ALA A 77 -20.94 -9.86 -6.73
CA ALA A 77 -21.92 -10.15 -7.79
C ALA A 77 -21.48 -11.31 -8.69
N GLU A 78 -20.16 -11.49 -8.88
CA GLU A 78 -19.57 -12.62 -9.59
C GLU A 78 -19.44 -13.90 -8.74
N GLY A 79 -19.75 -13.85 -7.44
CA GLY A 79 -19.65 -15.01 -6.54
C GLY A 79 -18.22 -15.40 -6.17
N LEU A 80 -17.27 -14.46 -6.20
CA LEU A 80 -15.83 -14.69 -5.97
C LEU A 80 -15.38 -14.52 -4.50
N THR A 81 -16.26 -14.85 -3.54
CA THR A 81 -16.04 -14.66 -2.10
C THR A 81 -15.64 -15.94 -1.37
#